data_AF-A0A534CYA2-F1
#
_entry.id   AF-A0A534CYA2-F1
#
_cell.length_a   1.000
_cell.length_b   1.000
_cell.length_c   1.000
_cell.angle_alpha   90.00
_cell.angle_beta   90.00
_cell.angle_gamma   90.00
#
_symmetry.space_group_name_H-M   'P 1'
#
loop_
_entity.id
_entity.type
_entity.pdbx_description
1 polymer ?
#
loop_
_entity_poly.entity_id
_entity_poly.type
_entity_poly.pdbx_seq_one_letter_code
_entity_poly.pdbx_strand_id
1 'polypeptide(L)'
;MEQEEKETIALWRLGVLGPLISARLEHGDRRRYIEEAAARLQQQPDGTYVQLSARTIESWYYAYRHGGFQALFPQDRSDRGCSRVISAEIAEQILRVKRERPRRSIRRIIRMLERAQIVPRGTLHRSTVHRLLLAHRLSARPQRHGVTERRSFLPEHAGDLWVGDSLHGPLVIAADGSLRKAYLLSQIDGATRYVPHSYFALSESAVDQEYGFQQAILKHGVPRTYYVDLGAAYIADSLKLICAELGIRLLHTQVQDCEAKGVIERWHRTWREEVGDELPADPLPLAELNAKHWAWLSAEYHARKHSTTGRVPREHWLAELPFLRTLPRQKNLGDVFLHRERRVVRKDGTVRFRGGYLEVRSELEGQEVELRFDPHDDTARPRVFIENSFVCDTVPLDRVANASRRRRRVRGEAAPDAEPSGLDPLALIEAEHYDRVRPVGQPPTTKKTEKKEE
;
A
#
# COMPACT_ATOMS: atom_id res chain seq x y z
N MET A 1 25.57 13.69 -22.58
CA MET A 1 26.46 12.67 -23.14
C MET A 1 27.33 12.22 -22.00
N GLU A 2 27.08 11.00 -21.56
CA GLU A 2 27.86 10.34 -20.51
C GLU A 2 29.26 10.01 -21.05
N GLN A 3 30.22 9.76 -20.15
CA GLN A 3 31.62 9.55 -20.55
C GLN A 3 31.79 8.33 -21.46
N GLU A 4 31.01 7.28 -21.20
CA GLU A 4 31.00 6.02 -21.93
C GLU A 4 30.51 6.19 -23.39
N GLU A 5 29.50 7.05 -23.62
CA GLU A 5 29.04 7.41 -24.97
C GLU A 5 30.12 8.17 -25.75
N LYS A 6 30.84 9.08 -25.09
CA LYS A 6 31.92 9.85 -25.72
C LYS A 6 33.09 8.96 -26.12
N GLU A 7 33.44 8.01 -25.26
CA GLU A 7 34.50 7.03 -25.49
C GLU A 7 34.14 6.08 -26.65
N THR A 8 32.89 5.60 -26.69
CA THR A 8 32.39 4.77 -27.79
C THR A 8 32.50 5.48 -29.14
N ILE A 9 32.18 6.78 -29.20
CA ILE A 9 32.33 7.58 -30.41
C ILE A 9 33.81 7.80 -30.77
N ALA A 10 34.69 7.99 -29.78
CA ALA A 10 36.12 8.15 -30.00
C ALA A 10 36.77 6.87 -30.54
N LEU A 11 36.39 5.70 -30.00
CA LEU A 11 36.83 4.38 -30.48
C LEU A 11 36.38 4.12 -31.91
N TRP A 12 35.13 4.47 -32.23
CA TRP A 12 34.63 4.39 -33.60
C TRP A 12 35.45 5.27 -34.56
N ARG A 13 35.71 6.54 -34.21
CA ARG A 13 36.56 7.44 -35.01
C ARG A 13 37.96 6.88 -35.22
N LEU A 14 38.54 6.27 -34.18
CA LEU A 14 39.84 5.61 -34.27
C LEU A 14 39.81 4.43 -35.24
N GLY A 15 38.74 3.62 -35.21
CA GLY A 15 38.50 2.53 -36.15
C GLY A 15 38.40 2.99 -37.60
N VAL A 16 37.75 4.15 -37.84
CA VAL A 16 37.67 4.77 -39.18
C VAL A 16 39.06 5.20 -39.69
N LEU A 17 39.94 5.68 -38.81
CA LEU A 17 41.30 6.08 -39.21
C LEU A 17 42.16 4.87 -39.62
N GLY A 18 42.02 3.73 -38.93
CA GLY A 18 42.57 2.45 -39.36
C GLY A 18 44.03 2.51 -39.85
N PRO A 19 44.33 2.18 -41.13
CA PRO A 19 45.69 2.22 -41.68
C PRO A 19 46.39 3.58 -41.61
N LEU A 20 45.65 4.70 -41.55
CA LEU A 20 46.25 6.04 -41.43
C LEU A 20 47.08 6.22 -40.17
N ILE A 21 46.79 5.46 -39.12
CA ILE A 21 47.45 5.57 -37.81
C ILE A 21 48.31 4.35 -37.47
N SER A 22 48.11 3.21 -38.13
CA SER A 22 48.82 1.96 -37.86
C SER A 22 49.88 1.60 -38.90
N ALA A 23 49.77 2.10 -40.14
CA ALA A 23 50.73 1.80 -41.21
C ALA A 23 51.88 2.82 -41.25
N ARG A 24 53.05 2.37 -41.74
CA ARG A 24 54.16 3.25 -42.10
C ARG A 24 53.85 3.89 -43.45
N LEU A 25 53.41 5.14 -43.44
CA LEU A 25 52.95 5.84 -44.63
C LEU A 25 54.14 6.33 -45.49
N GLU A 26 54.13 6.00 -46.79
CA GLU A 26 55.01 6.57 -47.80
C GLU A 26 54.35 7.77 -48.50
N HIS A 27 55.08 8.42 -49.43
CA HIS A 27 54.60 9.61 -50.12
C HIS A 27 53.39 9.27 -51.02
N GLY A 28 52.20 9.79 -50.68
CA GLY A 28 50.96 9.57 -51.42
C GLY A 28 49.94 8.67 -50.70
N ASP A 29 50.40 7.83 -49.77
CA ASP A 29 49.55 6.87 -49.05
C ASP A 29 48.45 7.53 -48.21
N ARG A 30 48.77 8.69 -47.60
CA ARG A 30 47.80 9.43 -46.78
C ARG A 30 46.55 9.80 -47.57
N ARG A 31 46.72 10.33 -48.77
CA ARG A 31 45.59 10.77 -49.62
C ARG A 31 44.76 9.57 -50.03
N ARG A 32 45.43 8.50 -50.47
CA ARG A 32 44.80 7.24 -50.85
C ARG A 32 43.96 6.66 -49.71
N TYR A 33 44.50 6.53 -48.50
CA TYR A 33 43.76 5.96 -47.36
C TYR A 33 42.59 6.84 -46.90
N ILE A 34 42.70 8.17 -46.99
CA ILE A 34 41.58 9.07 -46.71
C ILE A 34 40.46 8.88 -47.74
N GLU A 35 40.80 8.79 -49.03
CA GLU A 35 39.83 8.58 -50.12
C GLU A 35 39.17 7.19 -50.02
N GLU A 36 39.95 6.14 -49.73
CA GLU A 36 39.43 4.78 -49.48
C GLU A 36 38.49 4.72 -48.27
N ALA A 37 38.81 5.43 -47.18
CA ALA A 37 37.96 5.48 -45.99
C ALA A 37 36.67 6.28 -46.20
N ALA A 38 36.72 7.35 -47.02
CA ALA A 38 35.55 8.16 -47.39
C ALA A 38 34.61 7.46 -48.39
N ALA A 39 35.14 6.53 -49.20
CA ALA A 39 34.35 5.73 -50.13
C ALA A 39 33.53 4.62 -49.44
N ARG A 40 33.81 4.31 -48.17
CA ARG A 40 33.13 3.24 -47.42
C ARG A 40 31.96 3.78 -46.60
N LEU A 41 30.91 2.96 -46.47
CA LEU A 41 29.86 3.14 -45.48
C LEU A 41 30.36 2.64 -44.13
N GLN A 42 30.44 3.54 -43.14
CA GLN A 42 30.92 3.28 -41.79
C GLN A 42 29.73 3.06 -40.86
N GLN A 43 29.66 1.93 -40.17
CA GLN A 43 28.63 1.70 -39.17
C GLN A 43 28.95 2.53 -37.91
N GLN A 44 28.02 3.38 -37.48
CA GLN A 44 28.11 4.15 -36.25
C GLN A 44 27.78 3.27 -35.03
N PRO A 45 28.17 3.68 -33.80
CA PRO A 45 27.85 2.95 -32.58
C PRO A 45 26.36 2.75 -32.30
N ASP A 46 25.49 3.60 -32.86
CA ASP A 46 24.02 3.49 -32.75
C ASP A 46 23.42 2.52 -33.77
N GLY A 47 24.25 1.86 -34.59
CA GLY A 47 23.85 0.89 -35.61
C GLY A 47 23.54 1.50 -36.99
N THR A 48 23.58 2.83 -37.14
CA THR A 48 23.30 3.51 -38.41
C THR A 48 24.51 3.55 -39.34
N TYR A 49 24.31 3.69 -40.66
CA TYR A 49 25.41 3.75 -41.63
C TYR A 49 25.70 5.18 -42.13
N VAL A 50 26.94 5.57 -41.88
CA VAL A 50 27.72 6.77 -42.18
C VAL A 50 28.54 6.83 -43.46
N GLN A 51 28.26 7.64 -44.50
CA GLN A 51 29.33 8.00 -45.45
C GLN A 51 30.01 9.29 -45.01
N LEU A 52 31.31 9.21 -44.68
CA LEU A 52 32.09 10.34 -44.18
C LEU A 52 32.82 11.06 -45.31
N SER A 53 32.88 12.39 -45.24
CA SER A 53 33.68 13.16 -46.20
C SER A 53 35.18 12.98 -45.94
N ALA A 54 35.99 12.99 -47.01
CA ALA A 54 37.46 12.96 -46.92
C ALA A 54 38.00 14.03 -45.95
N ARG A 55 37.40 15.24 -45.96
CA ARG A 55 37.75 16.35 -45.08
C ARG A 55 37.50 16.05 -43.60
N THR A 56 36.44 15.30 -43.28
CA THR A 56 36.12 14.89 -41.91
C THR A 56 37.17 13.92 -41.39
N ILE A 57 37.54 12.93 -42.21
CA ILE A 57 38.54 11.92 -41.88
C ILE A 57 39.93 12.55 -41.72
N GLU A 58 40.28 13.48 -42.62
CA GLU A 58 41.51 14.26 -42.54
C GLU A 58 41.58 15.10 -41.24
N SER A 59 40.48 15.75 -40.86
CA SER A 59 40.39 16.50 -39.61
C SER A 59 40.62 15.60 -38.38
N TRP A 60 40.01 14.41 -38.34
CA TRP A 60 40.25 13.43 -37.27
C TRP A 60 41.68 12.91 -37.26
N TYR A 61 42.29 12.68 -38.42
CA TYR A 61 43.68 12.26 -38.53
C TYR A 61 44.62 13.30 -37.91
N TYR A 62 44.47 14.58 -38.25
CA TYR A 62 45.30 15.64 -37.67
C TYR A 62 45.00 15.83 -36.18
N ALA A 63 43.74 15.76 -35.74
CA ALA A 63 43.39 15.79 -34.33
C ALA A 63 44.10 14.68 -33.55
N TYR A 64 44.08 13.45 -34.07
CA TYR A 64 44.79 12.31 -33.49
C TYR A 64 46.32 12.50 -33.50
N ARG A 65 46.89 13.03 -34.58
CA ARG A 65 48.35 13.29 -34.65
C ARG A 65 48.80 14.33 -33.62
N HIS A 66 47.97 15.31 -33.29
CA HIS A 66 48.32 16.38 -32.35
C HIS A 66 47.98 16.08 -30.89
N GLY A 67 46.89 15.33 -30.62
CA GLY A 67 46.42 15.09 -29.26
C GLY A 67 46.04 13.64 -28.95
N GLY A 68 46.48 12.69 -29.79
CA GLY A 68 46.27 11.26 -29.59
C GLY A 68 44.79 10.86 -29.56
N PHE A 69 44.51 9.74 -28.90
CA PHE A 69 43.15 9.21 -28.77
C PHE A 69 42.18 10.20 -28.08
N GLN A 70 42.66 10.96 -27.09
CA GLN A 70 41.85 11.94 -26.37
C GLN A 70 41.29 13.05 -27.28
N ALA A 71 42.02 13.42 -28.33
CA ALA A 71 41.55 14.44 -29.28
C ALA A 71 40.40 13.96 -30.19
N LEU A 72 40.10 12.66 -30.22
CA LEU A 72 38.98 12.10 -30.97
C LEU A 72 37.66 12.15 -30.17
N PHE A 73 37.67 12.55 -28.90
CA PHE A 73 36.45 12.68 -28.11
C PHE A 73 35.55 13.79 -28.66
N PRO A 74 34.22 13.61 -28.70
CA PRO A 74 33.30 14.69 -29.02
C PRO A 74 33.47 15.87 -28.06
N GLN A 75 33.83 17.04 -28.59
CA GLN A 75 33.93 18.26 -27.79
C GLN A 75 32.55 18.71 -27.35
N ASP A 76 32.41 19.11 -26.08
CA ASP A 76 31.22 19.81 -25.61
C ASP A 76 31.14 21.18 -26.29
N ARG A 77 29.95 21.57 -26.77
CA ARG A 77 29.76 22.89 -27.35
C ARG A 77 30.02 23.98 -26.30
N SER A 78 30.77 25.00 -26.68
CA SER A 78 31.17 26.14 -25.84
C SER A 78 30.00 27.00 -25.34
N ASP A 79 28.79 26.81 -25.87
CA ASP A 79 27.57 27.50 -25.49
C ASP A 79 26.74 26.77 -24.42
N ARG A 80 27.17 25.61 -23.93
CA ARG A 80 26.48 24.90 -22.83
C ARG A 80 26.57 25.69 -21.53
N GLY A 81 25.51 26.43 -21.21
CA GLY A 81 25.27 27.03 -19.90
C GLY A 81 25.20 28.56 -19.88
N CYS A 82 25.69 29.22 -20.93
CA CYS A 82 25.64 30.69 -21.04
C CYS A 82 24.31 31.15 -21.65
N SER A 83 23.30 31.36 -20.80
CA SER A 83 22.10 32.07 -21.24
C SER A 83 22.42 33.57 -21.38
N ARG A 84 22.56 34.06 -22.62
CA ARG A 84 22.68 35.50 -22.95
C ARG A 84 21.53 36.39 -22.40
N VAL A 85 20.46 35.78 -21.90
CA VAL A 85 19.20 36.43 -21.48
C VAL A 85 19.18 36.83 -20.00
N ILE A 86 20.11 36.33 -19.15
CA ILE A 86 20.14 36.67 -17.72
C ILE A 86 21.43 37.43 -17.41
N SER A 87 21.32 38.68 -16.96
CA SER A 87 22.49 39.42 -16.45
C SER A 87 23.07 38.73 -15.22
N ALA A 88 24.37 38.86 -14.99
CA ALA A 88 25.05 38.22 -13.86
C ALA A 88 24.37 38.53 -12.51
N GLU A 89 23.91 39.77 -12.34
CA GLU A 89 23.20 40.25 -11.14
C GLU A 89 21.87 39.50 -10.91
N ILE A 90 21.06 39.33 -11.97
CA ILE A 90 19.78 38.61 -11.87
C ILE A 90 20.02 37.13 -11.58
N ALA A 91 21.04 36.53 -12.18
CA ALA A 91 21.41 35.14 -11.93
C ALA A 91 21.79 34.94 -10.45
N GLU A 92 22.61 35.83 -9.89
CA GLU A 92 23.02 35.77 -8.49
C GLU A 92 21.82 35.91 -7.55
N GLN A 93 20.88 36.82 -7.83
CA GLN A 93 19.65 36.98 -7.04
C GLN A 93 18.77 35.73 -7.09
N ILE A 94 18.61 35.09 -8.26
CA ILE A 94 17.88 33.82 -8.39
C ILE A 94 18.51 32.74 -7.50
N LEU A 95 19.84 32.61 -7.53
CA LEU A 95 20.58 31.63 -6.73
C LEU A 95 20.44 31.93 -5.24
N ARG A 96 20.58 33.19 -4.83
CA ARG A 96 20.42 33.63 -3.43
C ARG A 96 19.02 33.33 -2.91
N VAL A 97 17.98 33.72 -3.63
CA VAL A 97 16.59 33.43 -3.27
C VAL A 97 16.35 31.91 -3.21
N LYS A 98 16.96 31.10 -4.07
CA LYS A 98 16.85 29.64 -3.96
C LYS A 98 17.58 29.11 -2.72
N ARG A 99 18.77 29.60 -2.39
CA ARG A 99 19.56 29.15 -1.23
C ARG A 99 18.91 29.50 0.11
N GLU A 100 18.34 30.70 0.25
CA GLU A 100 17.64 31.13 1.47
C GLU A 100 16.47 30.20 1.86
N ARG A 101 15.77 29.67 0.87
CA ARG A 101 14.68 28.69 1.06
C ARG A 101 14.73 27.71 -0.11
N PRO A 102 15.50 26.61 0.00
CA PRO A 102 15.72 25.64 -1.08
C PRO A 102 14.44 25.02 -1.67
N ARG A 103 13.33 25.08 -0.94
CA ARG A 103 12.01 24.60 -1.40
C ARG A 103 11.23 25.58 -2.27
N ARG A 104 11.69 26.83 -2.47
CA ARG A 104 11.02 27.79 -3.35
C ARG A 104 10.93 27.20 -4.76
N SER A 105 9.71 27.13 -5.29
CA SER A 105 9.46 26.70 -6.67
C SER A 105 9.93 27.78 -7.65
N ILE A 106 10.34 27.39 -8.86
CA ILE A 106 10.77 28.33 -9.90
C ILE A 106 9.73 29.43 -10.17
N ARG A 107 8.45 29.06 -10.30
CA ARG A 107 7.35 30.03 -10.47
C ARG A 107 7.25 31.04 -9.31
N ARG A 108 7.55 30.60 -8.08
CA ARG A 108 7.56 31.48 -6.90
C ARG A 108 8.77 32.42 -6.91
N ILE A 109 9.94 31.94 -7.34
CA ILE A 109 11.15 32.76 -7.47
C ILE A 109 10.92 33.87 -8.51
N ILE A 110 10.40 33.54 -9.69
CA ILE A 110 10.07 34.51 -10.74
C ILE A 110 9.10 35.57 -10.20
N ARG A 111 7.98 35.16 -9.61
CA ARG A 111 7.00 36.11 -9.03
C ARG A 111 7.57 36.98 -7.92
N MET A 112 8.52 36.48 -7.12
CA MET A 112 9.16 37.27 -6.07
C MET A 112 10.04 38.37 -6.67
N LEU A 113 10.83 38.05 -7.69
CA LEU A 113 11.70 39.03 -8.36
C LEU A 113 10.89 40.07 -9.15
N GLU A 114 9.80 39.65 -9.79
CA GLU A 114 8.86 40.56 -10.48
C GLU A 114 8.14 41.49 -9.50
N ARG A 115 7.69 40.97 -8.34
CA ARG A 115 7.04 41.80 -7.31
C ARG A 115 8.00 42.80 -6.67
N ALA A 116 9.26 42.41 -6.49
CA ALA A 116 10.31 43.27 -5.95
C ALA A 116 10.84 44.31 -6.97
N GLN A 117 10.30 44.35 -8.20
CA GLN A 117 10.75 45.22 -9.29
C GLN A 117 12.23 45.02 -9.67
N ILE A 118 12.82 43.86 -9.35
CA ILE A 118 14.20 43.51 -9.73
C ILE A 118 14.26 43.12 -11.21
N VAL A 119 13.16 42.55 -11.72
CA VAL A 119 12.98 42.25 -13.15
C VAL A 119 11.58 42.69 -13.60
N PRO A 120 11.42 43.21 -14.83
CA PRO A 120 10.11 43.43 -15.40
C PRO A 120 9.31 42.12 -15.53
N ARG A 121 7.98 42.24 -15.53
CA ARG A 121 7.10 41.08 -15.71
C ARG A 121 7.34 40.43 -17.08
N GLY A 122 7.46 39.10 -17.08
CA GLY A 122 7.64 38.32 -18.30
C GLY A 122 9.09 38.21 -18.80
N THR A 123 10.05 38.89 -18.17
CA THR A 123 11.48 38.82 -18.56
C THR A 123 12.11 37.46 -18.24
N LEU A 124 11.72 36.83 -17.11
CA LEU A 124 12.28 35.54 -16.68
C LEU A 124 11.37 34.37 -17.05
N HIS A 125 11.80 33.52 -17.98
CA HIS A 125 11.08 32.30 -18.34
C HIS A 125 11.45 31.11 -17.42
N ARG A 126 10.47 30.23 -17.14
CA ARG A 126 10.65 29.06 -16.26
C ARG A 126 11.81 28.17 -16.70
N SER A 127 11.94 27.93 -18.00
CA SER A 127 12.99 27.09 -18.59
C SER A 127 14.39 27.67 -18.37
N THR A 128 14.53 28.99 -18.47
CA THR A 128 15.80 29.70 -18.25
C THR A 128 16.24 29.64 -16.79
N VAL A 129 15.31 29.91 -15.87
CA VAL A 129 15.57 29.79 -14.42
C VAL A 129 15.87 28.33 -14.03
N HIS A 130 15.16 27.36 -14.60
CA HIS A 130 15.42 25.93 -14.38
C HIS A 130 16.85 25.56 -14.79
N ARG A 131 17.28 25.97 -15.99
CA ARG A 131 18.61 25.69 -16.53
C ARG A 131 19.72 26.30 -15.66
N LEU A 132 19.52 27.55 -15.20
CA LEU A 132 20.44 28.20 -14.28
C LEU A 132 20.55 27.43 -12.95
N LEU A 133 19.41 27.08 -12.33
CA LEU A 133 19.42 26.30 -11.09
C LEU A 133 20.05 24.91 -11.26
N LEU A 134 19.84 24.27 -12.41
CA LEU A 134 20.44 22.97 -12.73
C LEU A 134 21.96 23.07 -12.85
N ALA A 135 22.47 24.08 -13.55
CA ALA A 135 23.91 24.33 -13.69
C ALA A 135 24.61 24.53 -12.33
N HIS A 136 23.91 25.14 -11.36
CA HIS A 136 24.42 25.35 -10.01
C HIS A 136 24.03 24.24 -9.00
N ARG A 137 23.49 23.09 -9.46
CA ARG A 137 23.03 21.97 -8.61
C ARG A 137 21.98 22.35 -7.55
N LEU A 138 21.22 23.40 -7.81
CA LEU A 138 20.17 23.94 -6.94
C LEU A 138 18.76 23.69 -7.48
N SER A 139 18.60 22.91 -8.57
CA SER A 139 17.29 22.57 -9.12
C SER A 139 16.50 21.62 -8.20
N ALA A 140 17.20 20.74 -7.49
CA ALA A 140 16.60 19.77 -6.59
C ALA A 140 15.89 20.43 -5.41
N ARG A 141 14.76 19.86 -5.00
CA ARG A 141 14.03 20.28 -3.80
C ARG A 141 14.50 19.38 -2.65
N PRO A 142 15.22 19.89 -1.64
CA PRO A 142 15.65 19.05 -0.53
C PRO A 142 14.43 18.47 0.21
N GLN A 143 14.55 17.27 0.78
CA GLN A 143 13.48 16.56 1.50
C GLN A 143 13.13 17.25 2.85
N ARG A 144 11.92 17.01 3.39
CA ARG A 144 11.37 17.75 4.56
C ARG A 144 11.90 17.24 5.90
N HIS A 145 12.32 15.98 5.93
CA HIS A 145 12.81 15.28 7.10
C HIS A 145 14.20 14.73 6.80
N GLY A 146 15.01 14.48 7.84
CA GLY A 146 16.37 13.95 7.71
C GLY A 146 16.42 12.65 6.91
N VAL A 147 17.57 12.35 6.32
CA VAL A 147 17.77 11.10 5.60
C VAL A 147 17.82 9.98 6.62
N THR A 148 16.74 9.23 6.78
CA THR A 148 16.79 7.95 7.48
C THR A 148 17.70 7.03 6.66
N GLU A 149 18.72 6.46 7.28
CA GLU A 149 19.56 5.46 6.63
C GLU A 149 18.67 4.27 6.21
N ARG A 150 18.68 3.94 4.91
CA ARG A 150 17.95 2.79 4.37
C ARG A 150 18.94 1.77 3.89
N ARG A 151 18.86 0.56 4.44
CA ARG A 151 19.63 -0.60 3.98
C ARG A 151 18.71 -1.57 3.29
N SER A 152 19.18 -2.12 2.17
CA SER A 152 18.50 -3.25 1.53
C SER A 152 18.57 -4.45 2.47
N PHE A 153 17.48 -5.19 2.59
CA PHE A 153 17.42 -6.42 3.36
C PHE A 153 16.55 -7.45 2.64
N LEU A 154 16.76 -8.71 2.98
CA LEU A 154 15.89 -9.84 2.64
C LEU A 154 15.62 -10.60 3.94
N PRO A 155 14.37 -11.00 4.21
CA PRO A 155 14.09 -12.02 5.21
C PRO A 155 14.83 -13.32 4.86
N GLU A 156 15.15 -14.10 5.88
CA GLU A 156 15.96 -15.32 5.72
C GLU A 156 15.16 -16.43 5.05
N HIS A 157 13.92 -16.66 5.50
CA HIS A 157 13.09 -17.76 5.02
C HIS A 157 11.75 -17.30 4.43
N ALA A 158 11.17 -18.16 3.58
CA ALA A 158 9.82 -17.98 3.10
C ALA A 158 8.82 -17.91 4.27
N GLY A 159 7.86 -17.00 4.19
CA GLY A 159 6.85 -16.82 5.23
C GLY A 159 7.31 -15.97 6.42
N ASP A 160 8.57 -15.57 6.52
CA ASP A 160 9.03 -14.69 7.61
C ASP A 160 8.39 -13.30 7.53
N LEU A 161 8.21 -12.79 6.30
CA LEU A 161 7.60 -11.49 6.03
C LEU A 161 6.78 -11.55 4.75
N TRP A 162 5.48 -11.38 4.87
CA TRP A 162 4.62 -11.05 3.75
C TRP A 162 4.33 -9.55 3.74
N VAL A 163 4.34 -8.94 2.56
CA VAL A 163 4.00 -7.53 2.35
C VAL A 163 2.70 -7.45 1.57
N GLY A 164 1.71 -6.73 2.09
CA GLY A 164 0.40 -6.55 1.47
C GLY A 164 0.20 -5.13 0.95
N ASP A 165 -0.43 -5.00 -0.22
CA ASP A 165 -0.76 -3.70 -0.82
C ASP A 165 -1.89 -3.81 -1.86
N SER A 166 -2.51 -2.68 -2.17
CA SER A 166 -3.47 -2.56 -3.28
C SER A 166 -2.89 -1.71 -4.42
N LEU A 167 -3.17 -2.14 -5.65
CA LEU A 167 -2.93 -1.35 -6.85
C LEU A 167 -4.27 -0.97 -7.49
N HIS A 168 -4.45 0.33 -7.74
CA HIS A 168 -5.56 0.79 -8.58
C HIS A 168 -5.38 0.27 -10.02
N GLY A 169 -6.31 -0.58 -10.45
CA GLY A 169 -6.34 -1.20 -11.76
C GLY A 169 -7.24 -0.46 -12.78
N PRO A 170 -7.48 -1.10 -13.93
CA PRO A 170 -8.31 -0.56 -15.00
C PRO A 170 -9.81 -0.59 -14.65
N LEU A 171 -10.64 -0.04 -15.54
CA LEU A 171 -12.08 -0.26 -15.53
C LEU A 171 -12.40 -1.68 -16.01
N VAL A 172 -13.40 -2.30 -15.39
CA VAL A 172 -13.88 -3.65 -15.71
C VAL A 172 -15.40 -3.69 -15.74
N ILE A 173 -15.94 -4.71 -16.42
CA ILE A 173 -17.36 -5.05 -16.40
C ILE A 173 -17.61 -5.96 -15.18
N ALA A 174 -18.41 -5.50 -14.23
CA ALA A 174 -18.84 -6.28 -13.08
C ALA A 174 -19.91 -7.31 -13.46
N ALA A 175 -20.23 -8.25 -12.54
CA ALA A 175 -21.20 -9.31 -12.80
C ALA A 175 -22.63 -8.78 -13.09
N ASP A 176 -22.95 -7.58 -12.61
CA ASP A 176 -24.20 -6.87 -12.86
C ASP A 176 -24.20 -6.08 -14.19
N GLY A 177 -23.12 -6.18 -14.98
CA GLY A 177 -22.93 -5.45 -16.23
C GLY A 177 -22.44 -4.00 -16.07
N SER A 178 -22.30 -3.50 -14.84
CA SER A 178 -21.83 -2.13 -14.59
C SER A 178 -20.32 -1.99 -14.81
N LEU A 179 -19.89 -0.83 -15.32
CA LEU A 179 -18.48 -0.47 -15.38
C LEU A 179 -17.99 0.02 -14.02
N ARG A 180 -17.02 -0.68 -13.45
CA ARG A 180 -16.43 -0.37 -12.14
C ARG A 180 -14.92 -0.36 -12.20
N LYS A 181 -14.29 0.40 -11.31
CA LYS A 181 -12.83 0.39 -11.14
C LYS A 181 -12.41 -0.90 -10.42
N ALA A 182 -11.41 -1.60 -10.95
CA ALA A 182 -10.82 -2.75 -10.30
C ALA A 182 -9.62 -2.36 -9.43
N TYR A 183 -9.36 -3.17 -8.40
CA TYR A 183 -8.24 -3.03 -7.48
C TYR A 183 -7.52 -4.38 -7.42
N LEU A 184 -6.22 -4.40 -7.70
CA LEU A 184 -5.39 -5.59 -7.56
C LEU A 184 -4.91 -5.67 -6.11
N LEU A 185 -5.42 -6.64 -5.37
CA LEU A 185 -5.08 -6.85 -3.95
C LEU A 185 -4.07 -7.99 -3.86
N SER A 186 -2.92 -7.75 -3.25
CA SER A 186 -1.78 -8.64 -3.38
C SER A 186 -1.00 -8.83 -2.09
N GLN A 187 -0.49 -10.04 -1.89
CA GLN A 187 0.48 -10.37 -0.86
C GLN A 187 1.73 -10.93 -1.53
N ILE A 188 2.89 -10.37 -1.21
CA ILE A 188 4.19 -10.84 -1.73
C ILE A 188 5.10 -11.27 -0.58
N ASP A 189 5.77 -12.40 -0.75
CA ASP A 189 6.76 -12.89 0.19
C ASP A 189 8.09 -12.14 0.05
N GLY A 190 8.62 -11.69 1.18
CA GLY A 190 9.81 -10.87 1.24
C GLY A 190 11.11 -11.61 0.90
N ALA A 191 11.22 -12.90 1.23
CA ALA A 191 12.43 -13.69 1.01
C ALA A 191 12.52 -14.20 -0.43
N THR A 192 11.43 -14.77 -0.91
CA THR A 192 11.38 -15.51 -2.18
C THR A 192 10.87 -14.69 -3.35
N ARG A 193 10.15 -13.59 -3.08
CA ARG A 193 9.37 -12.82 -4.07
C ARG A 193 8.23 -13.62 -4.69
N TYR A 194 7.88 -14.77 -4.14
CA TYR A 194 6.66 -15.47 -4.49
C TYR A 194 5.45 -14.63 -4.07
N VAL A 195 4.34 -14.76 -4.80
CA VAL A 195 3.08 -14.03 -4.50
C VAL A 195 2.06 -15.09 -4.07
N PRO A 196 1.89 -15.35 -2.75
CA PRO A 196 0.98 -16.37 -2.24
C PRO A 196 -0.46 -16.19 -2.73
N HIS A 197 -0.91 -14.94 -2.81
CA HIS A 197 -2.18 -14.63 -3.44
C HIS A 197 -2.22 -13.20 -3.99
N SER A 198 -2.91 -13.07 -5.11
CA SER A 198 -3.18 -11.80 -5.76
C SER A 198 -4.43 -11.95 -6.64
N TYR A 199 -5.33 -10.99 -6.56
CA TYR A 199 -6.57 -11.00 -7.35
C TYR A 199 -7.14 -9.59 -7.52
N PHE A 200 -7.96 -9.40 -8.55
CA PHE A 200 -8.75 -8.21 -8.77
C PHE A 200 -10.07 -8.27 -8.02
N ALA A 201 -10.32 -7.25 -7.21
CA ALA A 201 -11.57 -6.95 -6.54
C ALA A 201 -12.19 -5.65 -7.08
N LEU A 202 -13.46 -5.41 -6.73
CA LEU A 202 -14.18 -4.17 -7.09
C LEU A 202 -14.06 -3.08 -6.02
N SER A 203 -13.38 -3.38 -4.91
CA SER A 203 -13.12 -2.45 -3.82
C SER A 203 -11.81 -2.82 -3.11
N GLU A 204 -11.30 -1.89 -2.31
CA GLU A 204 -10.15 -2.10 -1.41
C GLU A 204 -10.59 -2.14 0.07
N SER A 205 -11.84 -2.59 0.30
CA SER A 205 -12.41 -2.72 1.64
C SER A 205 -11.62 -3.70 2.52
N ALA A 206 -11.82 -3.60 3.84
CA ALA A 206 -11.27 -4.59 4.78
C ALA A 206 -11.69 -6.02 4.41
N VAL A 207 -12.93 -6.20 3.99
CA VAL A 207 -13.50 -7.49 3.57
C VAL A 207 -12.71 -8.09 2.40
N ASP A 208 -12.50 -7.31 1.33
CA ASP A 208 -11.74 -7.80 0.16
C ASP A 208 -10.26 -8.07 0.50
N GLN A 209 -9.63 -7.20 1.29
CA GLN A 209 -8.23 -7.43 1.72
C GLN A 209 -8.09 -8.69 2.59
N GLU A 210 -9.03 -8.89 3.50
CA GLU A 210 -9.09 -10.06 4.37
C GLU A 210 -9.39 -11.33 3.58
N TYR A 211 -10.27 -11.28 2.57
CA TYR A 211 -10.48 -12.40 1.64
C TYR A 211 -9.16 -12.82 1.00
N GLY A 212 -8.44 -11.86 0.41
CA GLY A 212 -7.18 -12.14 -0.27
C GLY A 212 -6.17 -12.79 0.68
N PHE A 213 -6.08 -12.26 1.90
CA PHE A 213 -5.22 -12.79 2.95
C PHE A 213 -5.65 -14.19 3.40
N GLN A 214 -6.95 -14.45 3.57
CA GLN A 214 -7.50 -15.76 3.89
C GLN A 214 -7.13 -16.78 2.82
N GLN A 215 -7.30 -16.44 1.55
CA GLN A 215 -6.95 -17.31 0.42
C GLN A 215 -5.44 -17.63 0.38
N ALA A 216 -4.59 -16.65 0.67
CA ALA A 216 -3.15 -16.88 0.80
C ALA A 216 -2.85 -17.89 1.92
N ILE A 217 -3.48 -17.71 3.09
CA ILE A 217 -3.27 -18.58 4.25
C ILE A 217 -3.78 -20.00 4.00
N LEU A 218 -4.95 -20.14 3.37
CA LEU A 218 -5.52 -21.45 3.01
C LEU A 218 -4.57 -22.27 2.14
N LYS A 219 -3.92 -21.62 1.18
CA LYS A 219 -3.06 -22.28 0.19
C LYS A 219 -1.65 -22.54 0.72
N HIS A 220 -1.14 -21.67 1.58
CA HIS A 220 0.30 -21.58 1.84
C HIS A 220 0.67 -21.57 3.33
N GLY A 221 -0.31 -21.58 4.22
CA GLY A 221 -0.06 -21.48 5.66
C GLY A 221 0.09 -20.04 6.14
N VAL A 222 0.51 -19.87 7.39
CA VAL A 222 0.51 -18.58 8.09
C VAL A 222 1.90 -17.92 8.07
N PRO A 223 2.02 -16.64 7.68
CA PRO A 223 3.28 -15.92 7.79
C PRO A 223 3.64 -15.63 9.26
N ARG A 224 4.92 -15.35 9.55
CA ARG A 224 5.34 -14.81 10.85
C ARG A 224 4.96 -13.35 10.99
N THR A 225 5.21 -12.56 9.94
CA THR A 225 4.97 -11.13 9.93
C THR A 225 4.16 -10.75 8.69
N TYR A 226 3.14 -9.92 8.88
CA TYR A 226 2.41 -9.30 7.78
C TYR A 226 2.60 -7.79 7.84
N TYR A 227 3.17 -7.22 6.77
CA TYR A 227 3.55 -5.82 6.71
C TYR A 227 2.71 -5.08 5.67
N VAL A 228 1.97 -4.09 6.14
CA VAL A 228 0.97 -3.36 5.35
C VAL A 228 1.06 -1.86 5.67
N ASP A 229 0.35 -1.01 4.94
CA ASP A 229 0.30 0.42 5.27
C ASP A 229 -0.77 0.74 6.32
N LEU A 230 -1.03 2.04 6.49
CA LEU A 230 -2.03 2.59 7.41
C LEU A 230 -3.40 2.85 6.75
N GLY A 231 -3.66 2.25 5.60
CA GLY A 231 -4.95 2.29 4.92
C GLY A 231 -6.06 1.73 5.81
N ALA A 232 -7.28 2.23 5.63
CA ALA A 232 -8.43 1.93 6.50
C ALA A 232 -8.69 0.42 6.67
N ALA A 233 -8.55 -0.34 5.57
CA ALA A 233 -8.66 -1.80 5.59
C ALA A 233 -7.61 -2.49 6.47
N TYR A 234 -6.37 -1.97 6.47
CA TYR A 234 -5.26 -2.56 7.20
C TYR A 234 -5.24 -2.21 8.68
N ILE A 235 -5.84 -1.08 9.07
CA ILE A 235 -5.97 -0.69 10.49
C ILE A 235 -7.27 -1.16 11.13
N ALA A 236 -8.13 -1.86 10.37
CA ALA A 236 -9.38 -2.41 10.86
C ALA A 236 -9.16 -3.39 12.01
N ASP A 237 -10.07 -3.39 12.99
CA ASP A 237 -9.95 -4.26 14.16
C ASP A 237 -10.12 -5.74 13.80
N SER A 238 -10.87 -6.06 12.75
CA SER A 238 -11.00 -7.40 12.18
C SER A 238 -9.64 -7.99 11.81
N LEU A 239 -8.84 -7.28 11.00
CA LEU A 239 -7.50 -7.75 10.62
C LEU A 239 -6.57 -7.93 11.82
N LYS A 240 -6.61 -7.01 12.80
CA LYS A 240 -5.83 -7.14 14.04
C LYS A 240 -6.19 -8.41 14.81
N LEU A 241 -7.48 -8.71 14.95
CA LEU A 241 -7.97 -9.91 15.62
C LEU A 241 -7.57 -11.17 14.86
N ILE A 242 -7.72 -11.19 13.53
CA ILE A 242 -7.29 -12.30 12.66
C ILE A 242 -5.80 -12.58 12.86
N CYS A 243 -4.95 -11.55 12.78
CA CYS A 243 -3.51 -11.69 12.98
C CYS A 243 -3.17 -12.17 14.39
N ALA A 244 -3.81 -11.62 15.43
CA ALA A 244 -3.61 -12.05 16.80
C ALA A 244 -3.99 -13.53 17.02
N GLU A 245 -5.12 -13.95 16.48
CA GLU A 245 -5.57 -15.34 16.58
C GLU A 245 -4.65 -16.30 15.83
N LEU A 246 -4.12 -15.92 14.67
CA LEU A 246 -3.23 -16.77 13.90
C LEU A 246 -1.76 -16.71 14.37
N GLY A 247 -1.45 -15.88 15.36
CA GLY A 247 -0.09 -15.66 15.83
C GLY A 247 0.79 -15.06 14.73
N ILE A 248 0.26 -14.04 14.04
CA ILE A 248 0.91 -13.28 12.99
C ILE A 248 1.22 -11.89 13.56
N ARG A 249 2.46 -11.46 13.43
CA ARG A 249 2.86 -10.10 13.80
C ARG A 249 2.42 -9.12 12.70
N LEU A 250 1.38 -8.34 12.97
CA LEU A 250 0.96 -7.25 12.09
C LEU A 250 1.88 -6.04 12.28
N LEU A 251 2.51 -5.57 11.20
CA LEU A 251 3.36 -4.39 11.17
C LEU A 251 2.79 -3.37 10.18
N HIS A 252 2.90 -2.09 10.55
CA HIS A 252 2.48 -0.98 9.70
C HIS A 252 3.65 -0.10 9.29
N THR A 253 3.57 0.49 8.11
CA THR A 253 4.49 1.54 7.68
C THR A 253 4.43 2.75 8.59
N GLN A 254 5.54 3.46 8.74
CA GLN A 254 5.51 4.78 9.37
C GLN A 254 4.76 5.78 8.49
N VAL A 255 4.12 6.76 9.11
CA VAL A 255 3.42 7.84 8.40
C VAL A 255 4.38 8.52 7.43
N GLN A 256 4.03 8.53 6.14
CA GLN A 256 4.81 9.10 5.02
C GLN A 256 6.10 8.35 4.64
N ASP A 257 6.23 7.07 5.01
CA ASP A 257 7.36 6.22 4.61
C ASP A 257 7.01 5.25 3.45
N CYS A 258 6.71 5.80 2.27
CA CYS A 258 6.37 5.00 1.07
C CYS A 258 7.51 4.02 0.69
N GLU A 259 8.75 4.47 0.83
CA GLU A 259 9.96 3.71 0.44
C GLU A 259 10.17 2.43 1.27
N ALA A 260 9.42 2.21 2.36
CA ALA A 260 9.48 0.97 3.14
C ALA A 260 8.79 -0.22 2.47
N LYS A 261 7.88 0.00 1.49
CA LYS A 261 7.18 -1.07 0.73
C LYS A 261 7.78 -1.34 -0.65
N GLY A 262 9.05 -0.99 -0.86
CA GLY A 262 9.68 -1.02 -2.19
C GLY A 262 9.61 -2.37 -2.94
N VAL A 263 9.43 -3.50 -2.25
CA VAL A 263 9.18 -4.81 -2.90
C VAL A 263 7.87 -4.82 -3.67
N ILE A 264 6.74 -4.52 -3.02
CA ILE A 264 5.41 -4.65 -3.62
C ILE A 264 5.16 -3.50 -4.60
N GLU A 265 5.70 -2.31 -4.34
CA GLU A 265 5.66 -1.20 -5.30
C GLU A 265 6.41 -1.53 -6.61
N ARG A 266 7.56 -2.21 -6.51
CA ARG A 266 8.30 -2.69 -7.68
C ARG A 266 7.51 -3.77 -8.41
N TRP A 267 6.91 -4.70 -7.67
CA TRP A 267 6.07 -5.74 -8.25
C TRP A 267 4.85 -5.15 -8.99
N HIS A 268 4.15 -4.17 -8.40
CA HIS A 268 3.06 -3.45 -9.05
C HIS A 268 3.50 -2.76 -10.34
N ARG A 269 4.72 -2.22 -10.38
CA ARG A 269 5.28 -1.62 -11.59
C ARG A 269 5.47 -2.66 -12.69
N THR A 270 6.07 -3.80 -12.36
CA THR A 270 6.22 -4.92 -13.29
C THR A 270 4.86 -5.38 -13.82
N TRP A 271 3.85 -5.49 -12.95
CA TRP A 271 2.51 -5.85 -13.40
C TRP A 271 1.92 -4.82 -14.39
N ARG A 272 2.11 -3.51 -14.13
CA ARG A 272 1.64 -2.47 -15.07
C ARG A 272 2.34 -2.59 -16.42
N GLU A 273 3.66 -2.73 -16.42
CA GLU A 273 4.48 -2.78 -17.64
C GLU A 273 4.22 -4.06 -18.46
N GLU A 274 4.03 -5.22 -17.82
CA GLU A 274 3.94 -6.50 -18.53
C GLU A 274 2.50 -6.97 -18.79
N VAL A 275 1.52 -6.52 -17.99
CA VAL A 275 0.12 -6.89 -18.15
C VAL A 275 -0.72 -5.67 -18.46
N GLY A 276 -0.62 -4.63 -17.62
CA GLY A 276 -1.45 -3.43 -17.72
C GLY A 276 -1.37 -2.74 -19.08
N ASP A 277 -0.17 -2.59 -19.63
CA ASP A 277 0.09 -1.92 -20.91
C ASP A 277 -0.37 -2.75 -22.12
N GLU A 278 -0.53 -4.07 -21.95
CA GLU A 278 -0.97 -5.01 -22.99
C GLU A 278 -2.50 -5.30 -22.95
N LEU A 279 -3.21 -4.74 -21.96
CA LEU A 279 -4.66 -4.89 -21.88
C LEU A 279 -5.36 -4.13 -23.03
N PRO A 280 -6.51 -4.65 -23.52
CA PRO A 280 -7.28 -3.93 -24.52
C PRO A 280 -7.82 -2.60 -23.98
N ALA A 281 -8.10 -1.67 -24.90
CA ALA A 281 -8.71 -0.39 -24.55
C ALA A 281 -10.14 -0.55 -23.99
N ASP A 282 -10.87 -1.55 -24.49
CA ASP A 282 -12.23 -1.86 -24.02
C ASP A 282 -12.20 -2.62 -22.67
N PRO A 283 -13.06 -2.26 -21.70
CA PRO A 283 -13.10 -2.93 -20.40
C PRO A 283 -13.41 -4.43 -20.49
N LEU A 284 -12.56 -5.24 -19.86
CA LEU A 284 -12.79 -6.68 -19.74
C LEU A 284 -13.77 -7.01 -18.60
N PRO A 285 -14.50 -8.14 -18.66
CA PRO A 285 -15.14 -8.71 -17.49
C PRO A 285 -14.13 -8.97 -16.36
N LEU A 286 -14.51 -8.68 -15.12
CA LEU A 286 -13.63 -8.87 -13.96
C LEU A 286 -13.04 -10.28 -13.88
N ALA A 287 -13.85 -11.30 -14.18
CA ALA A 287 -13.42 -12.70 -14.17
C ALA A 287 -12.34 -12.97 -15.23
N GLU A 288 -12.44 -12.35 -16.40
CA GLU A 288 -11.46 -12.50 -17.47
C GLU A 288 -10.15 -11.78 -17.11
N LEU A 289 -10.22 -10.58 -16.53
CA LEU A 289 -9.03 -9.88 -16.04
C LEU A 289 -8.28 -10.71 -14.98
N ASN A 290 -9.02 -11.31 -14.04
CA ASN A 290 -8.45 -12.24 -13.05
C ASN A 290 -7.79 -13.46 -13.71
N ALA A 291 -8.45 -14.08 -14.69
CA ALA A 291 -7.88 -15.21 -15.42
C ALA A 291 -6.56 -14.87 -16.13
N LYS A 292 -6.50 -13.72 -16.83
CA LYS A 292 -5.26 -13.24 -17.46
C LYS A 292 -4.17 -12.96 -16.43
N HIS A 293 -4.53 -12.32 -15.31
CA HIS A 293 -3.60 -12.04 -14.22
C HIS A 293 -2.99 -13.31 -13.63
N TRP A 294 -3.82 -14.32 -13.31
CA TRP A 294 -3.34 -15.58 -12.75
C TRP A 294 -2.49 -16.38 -13.75
N ALA A 295 -2.85 -16.35 -15.04
CA ALA A 295 -2.05 -16.96 -16.10
C ALA A 295 -0.65 -16.32 -16.19
N TRP A 296 -0.56 -14.99 -16.26
CA TRP A 296 0.72 -14.27 -16.24
C TRP A 296 1.52 -14.56 -14.96
N LEU A 297 0.85 -14.52 -13.79
CA LEU A 297 1.51 -14.74 -12.52
C LEU A 297 2.18 -16.12 -12.45
N SER A 298 1.48 -17.17 -12.91
CA SER A 298 1.97 -18.54 -12.89
C SER A 298 2.99 -18.85 -14.00
N ALA A 299 2.69 -18.44 -15.24
CA ALA A 299 3.47 -18.80 -16.43
C ALA A 299 4.74 -17.96 -16.58
N GLU A 300 4.68 -16.68 -16.22
CA GLU A 300 5.79 -15.74 -16.41
C GLU A 300 6.44 -15.36 -15.08
N TYR A 301 5.72 -14.64 -14.22
CA TYR A 301 6.32 -14.01 -13.03
C TYR A 301 6.92 -15.04 -12.06
N HIS A 302 6.17 -16.08 -11.70
CA HIS A 302 6.63 -17.15 -10.80
C HIS A 302 7.67 -18.07 -11.42
N ALA A 303 7.79 -18.11 -12.76
CA ALA A 303 8.69 -18.97 -13.51
C ALA A 303 10.02 -18.29 -13.89
N ARG A 304 10.08 -16.96 -13.88
CA ARG A 304 11.25 -16.19 -14.28
C ARG A 304 12.23 -15.98 -13.12
N LYS A 305 13.53 -16.03 -13.41
CA LYS A 305 14.58 -15.68 -12.43
C LYS A 305 14.42 -14.23 -11.97
N HIS A 306 14.21 -14.02 -10.67
CA HIS A 306 13.99 -12.68 -10.11
C HIS A 306 15.34 -11.95 -9.90
N SER A 307 15.42 -10.68 -10.32
CA SER A 307 16.67 -9.91 -10.32
C SER A 307 17.29 -9.69 -8.95
N THR A 308 16.47 -9.45 -7.91
CA THR A 308 16.96 -9.22 -6.54
C THR A 308 17.41 -10.49 -5.82
N THR A 309 16.70 -11.61 -5.97
CA THR A 309 17.01 -12.86 -5.25
C THR A 309 17.91 -13.78 -6.06
N GLY A 310 18.05 -13.55 -7.36
CA GLY A 310 18.81 -14.41 -8.27
C GLY A 310 18.22 -15.81 -8.43
N ARG A 311 16.99 -16.06 -7.96
CA ARG A 311 16.30 -17.36 -8.00
C ARG A 311 14.93 -17.20 -8.65
N VAL A 312 14.39 -18.27 -9.21
CA VAL A 312 13.00 -18.31 -9.69
C VAL A 312 12.07 -18.32 -8.47
N PRO A 313 11.09 -17.38 -8.35
CA PRO A 313 10.25 -17.27 -7.15
C PRO A 313 9.56 -18.57 -6.74
N ARG A 314 8.99 -19.32 -7.70
CA ARG A 314 8.33 -20.60 -7.43
C ARG A 314 9.32 -21.65 -6.90
N GLU A 315 10.48 -21.80 -7.54
CA GLU A 315 11.48 -22.77 -7.10
C GLU A 315 12.06 -22.41 -5.74
N HIS A 316 12.28 -21.11 -5.49
CA HIS A 316 12.72 -20.62 -4.20
C HIS A 316 11.67 -20.93 -3.12
N TRP A 317 10.40 -20.60 -3.37
CA TRP A 317 9.29 -20.91 -2.46
C TRP A 317 9.17 -22.41 -2.16
N LEU A 318 9.27 -23.27 -3.18
CA LEU A 318 9.20 -24.72 -3.02
C LEU A 318 10.38 -25.28 -2.22
N ALA A 319 11.58 -24.71 -2.37
CA ALA A 319 12.74 -25.10 -1.57
C ALA A 319 12.60 -24.73 -0.08
N GLU A 320 11.82 -23.69 0.21
CA GLU A 320 11.63 -23.15 1.57
C GLU A 320 10.36 -23.67 2.27
N LEU A 321 9.63 -24.63 1.66
CA LEU A 321 8.44 -25.24 2.29
C LEU A 321 8.66 -25.73 3.72
N PRO A 322 9.82 -26.31 4.11
CA PRO A 322 10.07 -26.73 5.49
C PRO A 322 10.02 -25.59 6.54
N PHE A 323 10.19 -24.34 6.11
CA PHE A 323 10.15 -23.17 7.01
C PHE A 323 8.75 -22.53 7.12
N LEU A 324 7.83 -22.88 6.22
CA LEU A 324 6.46 -22.37 6.26
C LEU A 324 5.71 -22.93 7.47
N ARG A 325 4.96 -22.06 8.14
CA ARG A 325 4.10 -22.46 9.26
C ARG A 325 2.76 -22.92 8.73
N THR A 326 2.37 -24.15 9.08
CA THR A 326 1.04 -24.65 8.81
C THR A 326 -0.01 -23.97 9.69
N LEU A 327 -1.26 -23.92 9.22
CA LEU A 327 -2.39 -23.52 10.05
C LEU A 327 -2.52 -24.48 11.26
N PRO A 328 -2.68 -23.98 12.50
CA PRO A 328 -2.88 -24.84 13.66
C PRO A 328 -4.14 -25.70 13.50
N ARG A 329 -4.03 -27.01 13.71
CA ARG A 329 -5.13 -27.98 13.51
C ARG A 329 -6.40 -27.66 14.31
N GLN A 330 -6.26 -27.00 15.46
CA GLN A 330 -7.39 -26.65 16.32
C GLN A 330 -8.13 -25.39 15.84
N LYS A 331 -7.60 -24.64 14.88
CA LYS A 331 -8.20 -23.40 14.38
C LYS A 331 -8.96 -23.66 13.10
N ASN A 332 -10.25 -23.36 13.12
CA ASN A 332 -11.05 -23.25 11.91
C ASN A 332 -10.85 -21.87 11.30
N LEU A 333 -10.23 -21.81 10.11
CA LEU A 333 -9.96 -20.53 9.46
C LEU A 333 -11.24 -19.77 9.09
N GLY A 334 -12.32 -20.48 8.79
CA GLY A 334 -13.63 -19.85 8.53
C GLY A 334 -14.09 -19.05 9.74
N ASP A 335 -13.95 -19.59 10.95
CA ASP A 335 -14.37 -18.91 12.18
C ASP A 335 -13.46 -17.73 12.55
N VAL A 336 -12.16 -17.81 12.24
CA VAL A 336 -11.19 -16.74 12.49
C VAL A 336 -11.51 -15.48 11.69
N PHE A 337 -11.98 -15.64 10.45
CA PHE A 337 -12.30 -14.55 9.53
C PHE A 337 -13.73 -14.00 9.67
N LEU A 338 -14.52 -14.53 10.62
CA LEU A 338 -15.84 -13.96 10.90
C LEU A 338 -15.72 -12.55 11.51
N HIS A 339 -16.46 -11.61 10.95
CA HIS A 339 -16.60 -10.27 11.50
C HIS A 339 -17.41 -10.30 12.78
N ARG A 340 -17.07 -9.41 13.71
CA ARG A 340 -17.60 -9.39 15.08
C ARG A 340 -18.29 -8.08 15.35
N GLU A 341 -19.55 -8.14 15.76
CA GLU A 341 -20.31 -6.99 16.21
C GLU A 341 -20.88 -7.23 17.60
N ARG A 342 -20.62 -6.32 18.54
CA ARG A 342 -21.24 -6.36 19.86
C ARG A 342 -22.60 -5.69 19.85
N ARG A 343 -23.62 -6.37 20.38
CA ARG A 343 -25.00 -5.89 20.44
C ARG A 343 -25.62 -6.28 21.77
N VAL A 344 -26.44 -5.39 22.31
CA VAL A 344 -27.27 -5.70 23.49
C VAL A 344 -28.59 -6.30 23.02
N VAL A 345 -28.97 -7.43 23.60
CA VAL A 345 -30.25 -8.09 23.31
C VAL A 345 -31.39 -7.30 23.93
N ARG A 346 -32.42 -7.01 23.14
CA ARG A 346 -33.60 -6.26 23.56
C ARG A 346 -34.54 -7.12 24.40
N LYS A 347 -35.42 -6.45 25.16
CA LYS A 347 -36.47 -7.08 26.00
C LYS A 347 -37.48 -7.95 25.23
N ASP A 348 -37.50 -7.86 23.90
CA ASP A 348 -38.33 -8.71 23.04
C ASP A 348 -37.55 -9.90 22.47
N GLY A 349 -36.35 -10.18 22.98
CA GLY A 349 -35.49 -11.28 22.53
C GLY A 349 -34.87 -11.04 21.16
N THR A 350 -34.71 -9.77 20.74
CA THR A 350 -34.16 -9.43 19.42
C THR A 350 -32.84 -8.67 19.48
N VAL A 351 -32.04 -8.81 18.42
CA VAL A 351 -30.80 -8.07 18.18
C VAL A 351 -30.88 -7.33 16.84
N ARG A 352 -30.29 -6.14 16.78
CA ARG A 352 -30.22 -5.36 15.53
C ARG A 352 -29.03 -5.83 14.70
N PHE A 353 -29.27 -6.16 13.44
CA PHE A 353 -28.24 -6.57 12.48
C PHE A 353 -28.60 -6.11 11.07
N ARG A 354 -27.62 -5.54 10.32
CA ARG A 354 -27.78 -5.03 8.93
C ARG A 354 -29.08 -4.21 8.69
N GLY A 355 -29.45 -3.36 9.65
CA GLY A 355 -30.65 -2.51 9.55
C GLY A 355 -31.99 -3.17 9.93
N GLY A 356 -32.01 -4.49 10.14
CA GLY A 356 -33.16 -5.26 10.59
C GLY A 356 -33.03 -5.79 12.02
N TYR A 357 -33.93 -6.70 12.39
CA TYR A 357 -33.93 -7.40 13.67
C TYR A 357 -33.93 -8.91 13.46
N LEU A 358 -33.15 -9.60 14.27
CA LEU A 358 -33.09 -11.05 14.36
C LEU A 358 -33.49 -11.48 15.76
N GLU A 359 -34.21 -12.59 15.85
CA GLU A 359 -34.53 -13.27 17.10
C GLU A 359 -33.33 -14.06 17.61
N VAL A 360 -33.14 -14.02 18.92
CA VAL A 360 -32.19 -14.83 19.68
C VAL A 360 -32.91 -15.49 20.85
N ARG A 361 -32.16 -16.29 21.61
CA ARG A 361 -32.64 -16.87 22.88
C ARG A 361 -33.09 -15.78 23.85
N SER A 362 -34.30 -15.92 24.39
CA SER A 362 -34.90 -14.94 25.33
C SER A 362 -34.15 -14.85 26.65
N GLU A 363 -33.39 -15.88 27.03
CA GLU A 363 -32.55 -15.86 28.23
C GLU A 363 -31.42 -14.82 28.16
N LEU A 364 -31.13 -14.30 26.96
CA LEU A 364 -30.07 -13.33 26.72
C LEU A 364 -30.55 -11.88 26.85
N GLU A 365 -31.83 -11.64 27.15
CA GLU A 365 -32.39 -10.30 27.31
C GLU A 365 -31.55 -9.40 28.23
N GLY A 366 -31.18 -8.21 27.73
CA GLY A 366 -30.36 -7.24 28.47
C GLY A 366 -28.86 -7.54 28.51
N GLN A 367 -28.41 -8.70 28.00
CA GLN A 367 -26.99 -9.05 27.93
C GLN A 367 -26.34 -8.49 26.66
N GLU A 368 -25.04 -8.13 26.76
CA GLU A 368 -24.21 -7.85 25.59
C GLU A 368 -23.73 -9.18 25.00
N VAL A 369 -24.00 -9.38 23.71
CA VAL A 369 -23.59 -10.56 22.95
C VAL A 369 -22.71 -10.18 21.77
N GLU A 370 -21.83 -11.09 21.36
CA GLU A 370 -21.02 -10.96 20.16
C GLU A 370 -21.68 -11.70 19.00
N LEU A 371 -22.00 -10.97 17.93
CA LEU A 371 -22.50 -11.52 16.68
C LEU A 371 -21.31 -11.80 15.76
N ARG A 372 -21.16 -13.06 15.34
CA ARG A 372 -20.14 -13.48 14.36
C ARG A 372 -20.77 -13.85 13.03
N PHE A 373 -20.33 -13.24 11.93
CA PHE A 373 -20.90 -13.47 10.60
C PHE A 373 -19.82 -13.43 9.51
N ASP A 374 -20.10 -14.08 8.38
CA ASP A 374 -19.22 -14.02 7.21
C ASP A 374 -19.48 -12.69 6.49
N PRO A 375 -18.47 -11.81 6.35
CA PRO A 375 -18.64 -10.54 5.66
C PRO A 375 -18.81 -10.69 4.14
N HIS A 376 -18.51 -11.85 3.55
CA HIS A 376 -18.65 -12.12 2.11
C HIS A 376 -20.02 -12.66 1.72
N ASP A 377 -20.80 -13.13 2.70
CA ASP A 377 -22.14 -13.65 2.49
C ASP A 377 -23.17 -12.71 3.15
N ASP A 378 -23.83 -11.92 2.31
CA ASP A 378 -24.88 -11.02 2.78
C ASP A 378 -26.14 -11.76 3.27
N THR A 379 -26.31 -13.02 2.87
CA THR A 379 -27.41 -13.89 3.28
C THR A 379 -27.11 -14.66 4.57
N ALA A 380 -25.82 -14.84 4.90
CA ALA A 380 -25.39 -15.49 6.12
C ALA A 380 -25.90 -14.71 7.34
N ARG A 381 -26.53 -15.44 8.25
CA ARG A 381 -27.01 -14.89 9.51
C ARG A 381 -25.92 -14.99 10.57
N PRO A 382 -25.79 -13.99 11.45
CA PRO A 382 -24.81 -14.03 12.52
C PRO A 382 -25.12 -15.14 13.51
N ARG A 383 -24.08 -15.75 14.04
CA ARG A 383 -24.13 -16.66 15.19
C ARG A 383 -23.84 -15.87 16.47
N VAL A 384 -24.45 -16.26 17.58
CA VAL A 384 -24.35 -15.55 18.86
C VAL A 384 -23.31 -16.20 19.76
N PHE A 385 -22.39 -15.40 20.29
CA PHE A 385 -21.34 -15.81 21.21
C PHE A 385 -21.34 -14.97 22.49
N ILE A 386 -20.99 -15.60 23.61
CA ILE A 386 -20.71 -14.96 24.91
C ILE A 386 -19.38 -15.52 25.39
N GLU A 387 -18.44 -14.63 25.77
CA GLU A 387 -17.11 -15.03 26.25
C GLU A 387 -16.43 -16.08 25.36
N ASN A 388 -16.47 -15.86 24.03
CA ASN A 388 -15.98 -16.78 22.99
C ASN A 388 -16.68 -18.15 22.89
N SER A 389 -17.73 -18.41 23.67
CA SER A 389 -18.53 -19.63 23.59
C SER A 389 -19.76 -19.43 22.71
N PHE A 390 -20.01 -20.37 21.79
CA PHE A 390 -21.21 -20.35 20.97
C PHE A 390 -22.45 -20.58 21.83
N VAL A 391 -23.49 -19.77 21.64
CA VAL A 391 -24.73 -19.79 22.44
C VAL A 391 -25.93 -20.25 21.61
N CYS A 392 -26.17 -19.63 20.46
CA CYS A 392 -27.26 -19.97 19.54
C CYS A 392 -27.10 -19.34 18.16
N ASP A 393 -27.83 -19.88 17.18
CA ASP A 393 -28.05 -19.25 15.89
C ASP A 393 -29.12 -18.15 15.97
N THR A 394 -29.09 -17.21 15.03
CA THR A 394 -30.13 -16.18 14.87
C THR A 394 -31.22 -16.61 13.90
N VAL A 395 -32.45 -16.16 14.15
CA VAL A 395 -33.64 -16.44 13.33
C VAL A 395 -34.27 -15.12 12.86
N PRO A 396 -34.85 -15.02 11.65
CA PRO A 396 -35.56 -13.81 11.23
C PRO A 396 -36.72 -13.53 12.18
N LEU A 397 -36.90 -12.25 12.52
CA LEU A 397 -38.05 -11.83 13.30
C LEU A 397 -39.34 -12.01 12.50
N ASP A 398 -40.22 -12.89 12.96
CA ASP A 398 -41.57 -13.07 12.42
C ASP A 398 -42.62 -12.60 13.43
N ARG A 399 -43.02 -11.33 13.29
CA ARG A 399 -44.01 -10.71 14.18
C ARG A 399 -45.38 -11.36 14.09
N VAL A 400 -45.77 -11.86 12.91
CA VAL A 400 -47.09 -12.45 12.69
C VAL A 400 -47.14 -13.83 13.33
N ALA A 401 -46.12 -14.67 13.10
CA ALA A 401 -46.01 -15.96 13.77
C ALA A 401 -45.91 -15.81 15.30
N ASN A 402 -45.20 -14.79 15.80
CA ASN A 402 -45.07 -14.54 17.23
C ASN A 402 -46.36 -14.08 17.92
N ALA A 403 -47.37 -13.61 17.18
CA ALA A 403 -48.66 -13.25 17.75
C ALA A 403 -49.44 -14.49 18.23
N SER A 404 -49.31 -15.63 17.54
CA SER A 404 -49.99 -16.88 17.86
C SER A 404 -49.12 -17.92 18.57
N ARG A 405 -47.80 -17.67 18.66
CA ARG A 405 -46.84 -18.58 19.28
C ARG A 405 -47.05 -18.68 20.80
N ARG A 406 -47.17 -19.90 21.31
CA ARG A 406 -47.27 -20.16 22.76
C ARG A 406 -45.97 -19.76 23.45
N ARG A 407 -46.00 -18.72 24.29
CA ARG A 407 -44.84 -18.23 25.02
C ARG A 407 -44.47 -19.18 26.17
N ARG A 408 -43.20 -19.58 26.23
CA ARG A 408 -42.66 -20.29 27.39
C ARG A 408 -42.44 -19.28 28.51
N ARG A 409 -43.01 -19.52 29.70
CA ARG A 409 -42.61 -18.78 30.90
C ARG A 409 -41.24 -19.31 31.34
N VAL A 410 -40.19 -18.54 31.08
CA VAL A 410 -38.90 -18.76 31.72
C VAL A 410 -39.06 -18.24 33.15
N ARG A 411 -39.31 -19.14 34.10
CA ARG A 411 -39.19 -18.78 35.51
C ARG A 411 -37.70 -18.61 35.77
N GLY A 412 -37.24 -17.39 36.04
CA GLY A 412 -35.90 -17.18 36.59
C GLY A 412 -35.76 -17.95 37.90
N GLU A 413 -34.53 -18.27 38.28
CA GLU A 413 -34.26 -18.75 39.64
C GLU A 413 -34.79 -17.69 40.61
N ALA A 414 -35.62 -18.12 41.57
CA ALA A 414 -36.06 -17.23 42.62
C ALA A 414 -34.81 -16.69 43.32
N ALA A 415 -34.79 -15.38 43.60
CA ALA A 415 -33.76 -14.83 44.47
C ALA A 415 -33.68 -15.71 45.73
N PRO A 416 -32.48 -16.06 46.22
CA PRO A 416 -32.36 -16.89 47.41
C PRO A 416 -33.21 -16.26 48.51
N ASP A 417 -34.03 -17.08 49.16
CA ASP A 417 -34.87 -16.64 50.27
C ASP A 417 -33.96 -16.01 51.33
N ALA A 418 -34.00 -14.69 51.43
CA ALA A 418 -33.36 -13.97 52.53
C ALA A 418 -34.31 -14.01 53.72
N GLU A 419 -33.80 -14.26 54.92
CA GLU A 419 -34.63 -14.15 56.11
C GLU A 419 -35.25 -12.74 56.16
N PRO A 420 -36.58 -12.63 56.37
CA PRO A 420 -37.24 -11.34 56.44
C PRO A 420 -36.56 -10.47 57.50
N SER A 421 -36.11 -9.28 57.12
CA SER A 421 -35.41 -8.37 58.03
C SER A 421 -36.27 -7.87 59.20
N GLY A 422 -37.57 -8.19 59.21
CA GLY A 422 -38.56 -7.68 60.16
C GLY A 422 -38.83 -6.18 60.02
N LEU A 423 -38.21 -5.51 59.06
CA LEU A 423 -38.39 -4.09 58.80
C LEU A 423 -39.57 -3.89 57.85
N ASP A 424 -40.53 -3.08 58.26
CA ASP A 424 -41.58 -2.53 57.40
C ASP A 424 -41.30 -1.04 57.19
N PRO A 425 -40.64 -0.66 56.08
CA PRO A 425 -40.30 0.73 55.81
C PRO A 425 -41.55 1.61 55.67
N LEU A 426 -42.66 1.06 55.17
CA LEU A 426 -43.89 1.82 54.99
C LEU A 426 -44.56 2.10 56.34
N ALA A 427 -44.62 1.13 57.25
CA ALA A 427 -45.13 1.34 58.60
C ALA A 427 -44.26 2.33 59.40
N LEU A 428 -42.94 2.32 59.22
CA LEU A 428 -42.04 3.30 59.84
C LEU A 428 -42.28 4.72 59.30
N ILE A 429 -42.46 4.87 57.99
CA ILE A 429 -42.79 6.16 57.36
C ILE A 429 -44.19 6.64 57.78
N GLU A 430 -45.15 5.73 57.90
CA GLU A 430 -46.50 6.02 58.38
C GLU A 430 -46.47 6.52 59.83
N ALA A 431 -45.76 5.83 60.72
CA ALA A 431 -45.58 6.25 62.10
C ALA A 431 -44.89 7.63 62.19
N GLU A 432 -43.87 7.88 61.37
CA GLU A 432 -43.19 9.17 61.32
C GLU A 432 -44.11 10.29 60.81
N HIS A 433 -44.94 10.03 59.80
CA HIS A 433 -45.92 10.99 59.31
C HIS A 433 -46.92 11.36 60.41
N TYR A 434 -47.49 10.37 61.09
CA TYR A 434 -48.47 10.63 62.15
C TYR A 434 -47.86 11.26 63.40
N ASP A 435 -46.61 10.96 63.75
CA ASP A 435 -45.90 11.66 64.83
C ASP A 435 -45.60 13.13 64.46
N ARG A 436 -45.35 13.44 63.18
CA ARG A 436 -45.10 14.82 62.70
C ARG A 436 -46.36 15.68 62.57
N VAL A 437 -47.50 15.08 62.22
CA VAL A 437 -48.78 15.79 61.98
C VAL A 437 -49.65 15.81 63.25
N ARG A 438 -49.12 15.33 64.38
CA ARG A 438 -49.88 15.23 65.63
C ARG A 438 -50.12 16.60 66.26
N PRO A 439 -51.35 16.89 66.74
CA PRO A 439 -51.61 18.10 67.53
C PRO A 439 -50.83 18.08 68.85
N VAL A 440 -50.28 19.24 69.24
CA VAL A 440 -49.45 19.40 70.45
C VAL A 440 -50.23 18.94 71.70
N GLY A 441 -49.72 17.88 72.36
CA GLY A 441 -50.24 17.38 73.63
C GLY A 441 -50.56 15.88 73.69
N GLN A 442 -50.42 15.12 72.59
CA GLN A 442 -50.62 13.67 72.62
C GLN A 442 -49.31 12.86 72.55
N PRO A 443 -49.19 11.71 73.26
CA PRO A 443 -47.94 10.95 73.39
C PRO A 443 -47.63 10.06 72.17
N PRO A 444 -46.40 10.06 71.62
CA PRO A 444 -46.02 9.44 70.33
C PRO A 444 -46.46 7.98 70.18
N THR A 445 -46.80 7.58 68.95
CA THR A 445 -47.36 6.24 68.66
C THR A 445 -46.33 5.12 68.62
N THR A 446 -45.04 5.44 68.68
CA THR A 446 -43.97 4.46 68.69
C THR A 446 -43.80 3.83 70.08
N LYS A 447 -44.43 2.67 70.32
CA LYS A 447 -43.95 1.75 71.37
C LYS A 447 -42.56 1.27 70.97
N LYS A 448 -41.54 1.68 71.73
CA LYS A 448 -40.20 1.06 71.69
C LYS A 448 -40.36 -0.45 71.81
N THR A 449 -39.90 -1.18 70.80
CA THR A 449 -39.68 -2.61 70.84
C THR A 449 -38.64 -2.90 71.91
N GLU A 450 -39.08 -3.26 73.12
CA GLU A 450 -38.23 -3.92 74.11
C GLU A 450 -37.99 -5.35 73.62
N LYS A 451 -36.72 -5.64 73.28
CA LYS A 451 -36.20 -7.00 73.18
C LYS A 451 -36.47 -7.72 74.51
N LYS A 452 -37.24 -8.81 74.46
CA LYS A 452 -37.17 -9.86 75.49
C LYS A 452 -36.25 -10.95 74.97
N GLU A 453 -35.10 -11.07 75.61
CA GLU A 453 -34.29 -12.29 75.64
C GLU A 453 -35.08 -13.35 76.42
N GLU A 454 -35.28 -14.51 75.80
CA GLU A 454 -35.31 -15.83 76.45
C GLU A 454 -35.00 -16.91 75.41
#